data_AF-A0A328BZM4-F1
#
_entry.id   AF-A0A328BZM4-F1
#
_cell.length_a   1.000
_cell.length_b   1.000
_cell.length_c   1.000
_cell.angle_alpha   90.00
_cell.angle_beta   90.00
_cell.angle_gamma   90.00
#
_symmetry.space_group_name_H-M   'P 1'
#
loop_
_entity.id
_entity.type
_entity.pdbx_description
1 polymer ?
#
loop_
_entity_poly.entity_id
_entity_poly.type
_entity_poly.pdbx_seq_one_letter_code
_entity_poly.pdbx_strand_id
1 'polypeptide(L)' 'METENYEMVKKIILNDQLEQPEKLKLLVIKNSLSDLDKERIKQAVLESVSRKTDYPPDELAKLTCKAIYLIDSYEN' A
#
# COMPACT_ATOMS: atom_id res chain seq x y z
N MET A 1 20.60 -14.34 5.41
CA MET A 1 19.51 -13.64 4.72
C MET A 1 19.69 -12.17 5.03
N GLU A 2 20.04 -11.34 4.05
CA GLU A 2 20.15 -9.89 4.28
C GLU A 2 18.75 -9.35 4.55
N THR A 3 18.58 -8.66 5.68
CA THR A 3 17.31 -8.00 6.03
C THR A 3 17.25 -6.62 5.37
N GLU A 4 16.05 -6.08 5.13
CA GLU A 4 15.88 -4.70 4.62
C GLU A 4 16.64 -3.66 5.47
N ASN A 5 16.70 -3.87 6.79
CA ASN A 5 17.47 -3.03 7.71
C ASN A 5 18.98 -3.04 7.42
N TYR A 6 19.53 -4.18 7.02
CA TYR A 6 20.94 -4.33 6.72
C TYR A 6 21.30 -3.57 5.43
N GLU A 7 20.48 -3.71 4.39
CA GLU A 7 20.65 -2.97 3.13
C GLU A 7 20.51 -1.46 3.31
N MET A 8 19.59 -1.03 4.18
CA MET A 8 19.44 0.38 4.53
C MET A 8 20.70 0.93 5.21
N VAL A 9 21.22 0.23 6.23
CA VAL A 9 22.45 0.61 6.96
C VAL A 9 23.64 0.70 5.99
N LYS A 10 23.78 -0.28 5.08
CA LYS A 10 24.85 -0.30 4.08
C LYS A 10 24.81 0.93 3.16
N LYS A 11 23.63 1.33 2.67
CA LYS A 11 23.47 2.53 1.84
C LYS A 11 23.79 3.82 2.59
N ILE A 12 23.38 3.92 3.86
CA ILE A 12 23.68 5.08 4.71
C ILE A 12 25.19 5.24 4.88
N ILE A 13 25.89 4.15 5.21
CA ILE A 13 27.36 4.16 5.38
C ILE A 13 28.06 4.58 4.09
N LEU A 14 27.66 4.01 2.94
CA LEU A 14 28.26 4.36 1.66
C LEU A 14 28.06 5.83 1.27
N ASN A 15 26.88 6.39 1.56
CA ASN A 15 26.58 7.79 1.27
C ASN A 15 27.43 8.76 2.11
N ASP A 16 27.65 8.46 3.39
CA ASP A 16 28.46 9.27 4.31
C ASP A 16 29.95 9.31 3.91
N GLN A 17 30.42 8.29 3.19
CA GLN A 17 31.79 8.21 2.67
C GLN A 17 32.03 9.02 1.39
N LEU A 18 30.99 9.59 0.79
CA LEU A 18 31.12 10.44 -0.40
C LEU A 18 31.68 11.82 -0.03
N GLU A 19 32.46 12.43 -0.92
CA GLU A 19 32.95 13.81 -0.75
C GLU A 19 31.79 14.82 -0.64
N GLN A 20 30.64 14.49 -1.23
CA GLN A 20 29.39 15.25 -1.14
C GLN A 20 28.22 14.29 -0.87
N PRO A 21 27.90 13.99 0.40
CA PRO A 21 26.84 13.06 0.75
C PRO A 21 25.47 13.60 0.34
N GLU A 22 24.59 12.73 -0.16
CA GLU A 22 23.19 13.09 -0.41
C GLU A 22 22.45 13.29 0.92
N LYS A 23 21.48 14.21 0.92
CA LYS A 23 20.60 14.41 2.07
C LYS A 23 19.52 13.33 2.10
N LEU A 24 19.83 12.21 2.75
CA LEU A 24 18.89 11.11 2.91
C LEU A 24 17.79 11.47 3.93
N LYS A 25 16.54 11.11 3.61
CA LYS A 25 15.39 11.18 4.53
C LYS A 25 14.84 9.78 4.73
N LEU A 26 14.79 9.34 5.98
CA LEU A 26 14.20 8.04 6.33
C LEU A 26 12.68 8.19 6.31
N LEU A 27 12.04 7.50 5.36
CA LEU A 27 10.59 7.42 5.24
C LEU A 27 10.16 6.05 5.74
N VAL A 28 9.48 6.03 6.87
CA VAL A 28 8.81 4.81 7.35
C VAL A 28 7.43 4.80 6.70
N ILE A 29 7.27 3.98 5.66
CA ILE A 29 5.98 3.81 5.00
C ILE A 29 5.14 2.90 5.91
N LYS A 30 4.14 3.49 6.58
CA LYS A 30 3.14 2.75 7.35
C LYS A 30 1.87 2.68 6.51
N ASN A 31 1.23 1.53 6.51
CA ASN A 31 0.01 1.28 5.72
C ASN A 31 0.27 1.38 4.21
N SER A 32 1.35 0.77 3.71
CA SER A 32 1.44 0.52 2.27
C SER A 32 0.85 -0.84 1.91
N LEU A 33 0.22 -0.86 0.74
CA LEU A 33 -0.18 -2.08 0.06
C LEU A 33 0.46 -2.04 -1.31
N SER A 34 1.11 -3.13 -1.73
CA SER A 34 1.58 -3.20 -3.12
C SER A 34 0.40 -3.09 -4.09
N ASP A 35 0.65 -2.69 -5.33
CA ASP A 35 -0.41 -2.64 -6.36
C ASP A 35 -1.13 -3.99 -6.50
N LEU A 36 -0.38 -5.09 -6.39
CA LEU A 36 -0.93 -6.44 -6.40
C LEU A 36 -1.85 -6.71 -5.19
N ASP A 37 -1.47 -6.26 -4.00
CA ASP A 37 -2.31 -6.42 -2.81
C ASP A 37 -3.60 -5.59 -2.92
N LYS A 38 -3.51 -4.37 -3.45
CA LYS A 38 -4.67 -3.52 -3.73
C LYS A 38 -5.64 -4.22 -4.69
N GLU A 39 -5.13 -4.76 -5.79
CA GLU A 39 -5.95 -5.50 -6.76
C GLU A 39 -6.64 -6.72 -6.12
N ARG A 40 -5.91 -7.52 -5.35
CA ARG A 40 -6.46 -8.68 -4.65
C ARG A 40 -7.56 -8.31 -3.67
N ILE A 41 -7.39 -7.24 -2.91
CA ILE A 41 -8.40 -6.77 -1.95
C ILE A 41 -9.64 -6.25 -2.70
N LYS A 42 -9.48 -5.48 -3.79
CA LYS A 42 -10.61 -5.03 -4.61
C LYS A 42 -11.41 -6.21 -5.15
N GLN A 43 -10.73 -7.24 -5.65
CA GLN A 43 -11.39 -8.45 -6.14
C GLN A 43 -12.19 -9.13 -5.02
N ALA A 44 -11.60 -9.31 -3.84
CA ALA A 44 -12.29 -9.90 -2.69
C ALA A 44 -13.53 -9.08 -2.27
N VAL A 45 -13.44 -7.74 -2.29
CA VAL A 45 -14.59 -6.85 -2.03
C VAL A 45 -15.70 -7.08 -3.05
N LEU A 46 -15.38 -7.09 -4.35
CA LEU A 46 -16.37 -7.31 -5.41
C LEU A 46 -17.03 -8.70 -5.32
N GLU A 47 -16.26 -9.74 -5.01
CA GLU A 47 -16.78 -11.09 -4.79
C GLU A 47 -17.67 -11.21 -3.55
N SER A 48 -17.43 -10.39 -2.52
CA SER A 48 -18.27 -10.34 -1.33
C SER A 48 -19.61 -9.65 -1.60
N VAL A 49 -19.56 -8.58 -2.42
CA VAL A 49 -20.71 -7.78 -2.83
C VAL A 49 -21.63 -8.58 -3.75
N SER A 50 -21.07 -9.31 -4.72
CA SER A 50 -21.84 -10.12 -5.66
C SER A 50 -22.66 -11.24 -5.00
N ARG A 51 -22.28 -11.65 -3.78
CA ARG A 51 -22.98 -12.68 -3.00
C ARG A 51 -24.03 -12.11 -2.04
N LYS A 52 -24.06 -10.79 -1.80
CA LYS A 52 -25.01 -10.15 -0.87
C LYS A 52 -26.11 -9.42 -1.64
N THR A 53 -27.30 -10.02 -1.66
CA THR A 53 -28.48 -9.51 -2.35
C THR A 53 -29.42 -8.68 -1.45
N ASP A 54 -29.14 -8.61 -0.15
CA ASP A 54 -30.07 -8.05 0.86
C ASP A 54 -29.98 -6.53 1.01
N TYR A 55 -29.08 -5.88 0.27
CA TYR A 55 -28.93 -4.43 0.26
C TYR A 55 -29.68 -3.79 -0.91
N PRO A 56 -30.26 -2.59 -0.73
CA PRO A 56 -30.70 -1.76 -1.84
C PRO A 56 -29.56 -1.56 -2.86
N PRO A 57 -29.82 -1.67 -4.18
CA PRO A 57 -28.77 -1.56 -5.19
C PRO A 57 -27.96 -0.25 -5.12
N ASP A 58 -28.60 0.86 -4.76
CA ASP A 58 -27.94 2.17 -4.67
C ASP A 58 -27.01 2.26 -3.46
N GLU A 59 -27.41 1.68 -2.33
CA GLU A 59 -26.61 1.62 -1.11
C GLU A 59 -25.40 0.70 -1.30
N LEU A 60 -25.62 -0.47 -1.91
CA LEU A 60 -24.56 -1.42 -2.25
C LEU A 60 -23.51 -0.79 -3.16
N ALA A 61 -23.94 -0.05 -4.19
CA ALA A 61 -23.05 0.69 -5.09
C ALA A 61 -22.23 1.75 -4.35
N LYS A 62 -22.87 2.58 -3.51
CA LYS A 62 -22.18 3.64 -2.72
C LYS A 62 -21.11 3.05 -1.79
N LEU A 63 -21.45 2.00 -1.06
CA LEU A 63 -20.54 1.34 -0.12
C LEU A 63 -19.35 0.70 -0.85
N THR A 64 -19.61 0.05 -1.98
CA THR A 64 -18.56 -0.59 -2.80
C THR A 64 -17.59 0.44 -3.37
N CYS A 65 -18.11 1.54 -3.96
CA CYS A 65 -17.27 2.62 -4.47
C CYS A 65 -16.40 3.25 -3.36
N LYS A 66 -16.97 3.45 -2.16
CA LYS A 66 -16.21 3.97 -1.01
C LYS A 66 -15.11 3.01 -0.58
N ALA A 67 -15.37 1.70 -0.56
CA ALA A 67 -14.37 0.69 -0.22
C ALA A 67 -13.20 0.68 -1.22
N ILE A 68 -13.50 0.73 -2.52
CA ILE A 68 -12.48 0.79 -3.58
C ILE A 68 -11.62 2.05 -3.44
N TYR A 69 -12.25 3.21 -3.25
CA TYR A 69 -11.53 4.47 -3.03
C TYR A 69 -10.58 4.41 -1.83
N LEU A 70 -11.00 3.81 -0.73
CA LEU A 70 -10.15 3.64 0.45
C LEU A 70 -8.95 2.73 0.16
N ILE A 71 -9.13 1.65 -0.59
CA ILE A 71 -8.03 0.76 -1.00
C ILE A 71 -7.01 1.52 -1.86
N ASP A 72 -7.49 2.34 -2.79
CA ASP A 72 -6.63 3.18 -3.65
C ASP A 72 -5.88 4.26 -2.89
N SER A 73 -6.37 4.67 -1.72
CA SER A 73 -5.72 5.68 -0.88
C SER A 73 -4.50 5.16 -0.10
N TYR A 74 -4.24 3.84 -0.08
CA TYR A 74 -3.03 3.29 0.54
C TYR A 74 -1.81 3.69 -0.29
N GLU A 75 -0.78 4.25 0.35
CA GLU A 75 0.45 4.67 -0.34
C GLU A 75 1.29 3.45 -0.74
N ASN A 76 2.13 3.58 -1.78
CA ASN A 76 3.13 2.57 -2.16
C ASN A 76 4.47 2.91 -1.50
#